data_AF-A0A5C4WIB0-F1
#
_entry.id   AF-A0A5C4WIB0-F1
#
_cell.length_a   1.000
_cell.length_b   1.000
_cell.length_c   1.000
_cell.angle_alpha   90.00
_cell.angle_beta   90.00
_cell.angle_gamma   90.00
#
_symmetry.space_group_name_H-M   'P 1'
#
loop_
_entity.id
_entity.type
_entity.pdbx_description
1 polymer ?
#
loop_
_entity_poly.entity_id
_entity_poly.type
_entity_poly.pdbx_seq_one_letter_code
_entity_poly.pdbx_strand_id
1 'polypeptide(L)'
;MRKSFILVVALCCLMGCTSSDPGAARRTTPAPQATQAPVSFLSQTMPGLRVGDKLYVPLDALAKRLELRVSTGSDGVVRAEYAQDQPFLVTKHDPRGPWLHFATVDVTTWRRIAIGSDGIPISTYDFGTFQYPVEVVQYGMENYSKWVATDDEKYRTKAETVARWLLEHQDTKGGWPVPFAYSYREGLAGELPAGWYSGMAQGIGAAFLAKMYDKTRESRYGDAALRALGPLRTKVEDGGVLRRFEGRYDWFEEYPTPTPTHVLNGYMFALIGVYDVGELMNDATAKEMFQRGLKSLDRMLPLYDLAYRTSYDLLHYTRTPATAPNPARWDYHALHVTQLSALDAITGGRYSAIEKRWLGYLNGQALPGN
;
A
#
# COMPACT_ATOMS: atom_id res chain seq x y z
N MET A 1 -16.20 26.63 7.91
CA MET A 1 -15.39 27.30 6.88
C MET A 1 -14.27 28.07 7.55
N ARG A 2 -13.02 27.58 7.48
CA ARG A 2 -11.81 28.38 7.66
C ARG A 2 -10.68 27.60 6.99
N LYS A 3 -10.43 27.92 5.71
CA LYS A 3 -9.25 27.48 4.97
C LYS A 3 -8.11 28.40 5.42
N SER A 4 -7.16 27.88 6.18
CA SER A 4 -5.90 28.57 6.44
C SER A 4 -4.95 28.20 5.30
N PHE A 5 -4.84 29.08 4.30
CA PHE A 5 -3.79 29.02 3.29
C PHE A 5 -2.48 29.49 3.94
N ILE A 6 -1.45 28.65 3.93
CA ILE A 6 -0.07 29.07 4.17
C ILE A 6 0.49 29.49 2.81
N LEU A 7 0.73 30.79 2.64
CA LEU A 7 1.37 31.36 1.46
C LEU A 7 2.89 31.26 1.66
N VAL A 8 3.55 30.36 0.93
CA VAL A 8 5.02 30.32 0.80
C VAL A 8 5.37 31.18 -0.41
N VAL A 9 5.95 32.37 -0.18
CA VAL A 9 6.48 33.23 -1.24
C VAL A 9 7.95 32.87 -1.45
N ALA A 10 8.28 32.34 -2.63
CA ALA A 10 9.64 32.11 -3.07
C ALA A 10 10.32 33.43 -3.45
N LEU A 11 11.52 33.67 -2.93
CA LEU A 11 12.34 34.84 -3.24
C LEU A 11 13.22 34.50 -4.46
N CYS A 12 12.80 34.86 -5.67
CA CYS A 12 13.66 34.79 -6.87
C CYS A 12 14.57 36.03 -6.92
N CYS A 13 15.88 35.82 -7.02
CA CYS A 13 16.86 36.87 -7.26
C CYS A 13 16.72 37.45 -8.69
N LEU A 14 16.59 38.77 -8.78
CA LEU A 14 16.52 39.55 -10.00
C LEU A 14 17.90 39.66 -10.67
N MET A 15 17.97 39.40 -11.98
CA MET A 15 18.97 40.01 -12.86
C MET A 15 18.27 40.87 -13.93
N GLY A 16 18.63 42.16 -13.93
CA GLY A 16 18.88 42.97 -15.11
C GLY A 16 17.71 43.33 -16.04
N CYS A 17 17.06 44.46 -15.78
CA CYS A 17 16.64 45.38 -16.84
C CYS A 17 16.83 46.82 -16.36
N THR A 18 17.66 47.56 -17.12
CA THR A 18 17.92 48.99 -16.96
C THR A 18 16.77 49.80 -17.56
N SER A 19 16.13 50.66 -16.78
CA SER A 19 15.55 51.90 -17.30
C SER A 19 15.67 53.01 -16.26
N SER A 20 16.11 54.16 -16.74
CA SER A 20 16.37 55.38 -16.01
C SER A 20 15.09 56.20 -15.84
N ASP A 21 14.73 56.53 -14.60
CA ASP A 21 13.90 57.71 -14.32
C ASP A 21 14.19 58.24 -12.89
N PRO A 22 14.64 59.50 -12.71
CA PRO A 22 14.94 60.06 -11.40
C PRO A 22 13.76 60.90 -10.90
N GLY A 23 13.18 60.56 -9.74
CA GLY A 23 12.35 61.52 -9.01
C GLY A 23 11.07 60.98 -8.37
N ALA A 24 11.19 60.03 -7.46
CA ALA A 24 10.26 59.91 -6.34
C ALA A 24 10.99 59.23 -5.19
N ALA A 25 11.31 59.98 -4.13
CA ALA A 25 11.85 59.41 -2.90
C ALA A 25 10.77 58.56 -2.22
N ARG A 26 10.62 57.31 -2.68
CA ARG A 26 10.01 56.26 -1.87
C ARG A 26 10.87 56.17 -0.61
N ARG A 27 10.32 56.56 0.54
CA ARG A 27 10.84 56.11 1.84
C ARG A 27 10.76 54.58 1.82
N THR A 28 11.86 53.95 1.41
CA THR A 28 12.07 52.53 1.57
C THR A 28 12.36 52.33 3.05
N THR A 29 11.33 51.97 3.81
CA THR A 29 11.55 51.35 5.12
C THR A 29 12.54 50.20 4.87
N PRO A 30 13.70 50.16 5.56
CA PRO A 30 14.64 49.07 5.32
C PRO A 30 13.90 47.76 5.52
N ALA A 31 13.95 46.88 4.52
CA ALA A 31 13.37 45.55 4.67
C ALA A 31 13.98 44.93 5.94
N PRO A 32 13.15 44.37 6.84
CA PRO A 32 13.66 43.82 8.10
C PRO A 32 14.78 42.83 7.78
N GLN A 33 15.96 43.08 8.37
CA GLN A 33 17.14 42.28 8.08
C GLN A 33 16.99 40.89 8.70
N ALA A 34 17.23 39.85 7.91
CA ALA A 34 17.27 38.50 8.42
C ALA A 34 18.52 38.32 9.28
N THR A 35 18.33 37.87 10.52
CA THR A 35 19.42 37.50 11.44
C THR A 35 19.34 36.01 11.74
N GLN A 36 20.49 35.35 11.94
CA GLN A 36 20.45 33.96 12.39
C GLN A 36 19.89 33.89 13.81
N ALA A 37 19.00 32.92 14.04
CA ALA A 37 18.42 32.66 15.35
C ALA A 37 18.30 31.14 15.54
N PRO A 38 18.80 30.58 16.66
CA PRO A 38 18.59 29.17 16.96
C PRO A 38 17.09 28.92 17.22
N VAL A 39 16.57 27.82 16.66
CA VAL A 39 15.18 27.39 16.86
C VAL A 39 15.20 26.02 17.52
N SER A 40 14.57 25.91 18.68
CA SER A 40 14.33 24.61 19.29
C SER A 40 13.00 24.07 18.79
N PHE A 41 13.03 22.90 18.15
CA PHE A 41 11.83 22.15 17.79
C PHE A 41 11.87 20.80 18.53
N LEU A 42 10.97 20.65 19.50
CA LEU A 42 11.02 19.57 20.48
C LEU A 42 12.38 19.55 21.19
N SER A 43 13.12 18.44 21.11
CA SER A 43 14.40 18.22 21.79
C SER A 43 15.64 18.52 20.94
N GLN A 44 15.49 19.16 19.77
CA GLN A 44 16.61 19.49 18.89
C GLN A 44 16.63 20.98 18.57
N THR A 45 17.83 21.57 18.63
CA THR A 45 18.07 22.95 18.19
C THR A 45 18.64 22.95 16.78
N MET A 46 18.10 23.79 15.91
CA MET A 46 18.51 23.96 14.52
C MET A 46 18.73 25.43 14.19
N PRO A 47 19.60 25.77 13.23
CA PRO A 47 19.74 27.14 12.77
C PRO A 47 18.44 27.60 12.10
N GLY A 48 17.98 28.81 12.39
CA GLY A 48 16.87 29.45 11.69
C GLY A 48 17.16 30.92 11.40
N LEU A 49 16.19 31.60 10.80
CA LEU A 49 16.27 33.03 10.50
C LEU A 49 15.17 33.79 11.25
N ARG A 50 15.51 34.94 11.79
CA ARG A 50 14.56 35.89 12.38
C ARG A 50 14.46 37.12 11.49
N VAL A 51 13.24 37.47 11.12
CA VAL A 51 12.91 38.68 10.35
C VAL A 51 11.81 39.40 11.11
N GLY A 52 12.17 40.44 11.87
CA GLY A 52 11.26 41.07 12.81
C GLY A 52 10.78 40.10 13.90
N ASP A 53 9.47 39.94 14.03
CA ASP A 53 8.80 39.02 14.96
C ASP A 53 8.64 37.59 14.43
N LYS A 54 8.93 37.36 13.13
CA LYS A 54 8.79 36.06 12.49
C LYS A 54 10.06 35.23 12.59
N LEU A 55 9.86 33.94 12.83
CA LEU A 55 10.91 32.92 12.86
C LEU A 55 10.72 31.97 11.66
N TYR A 56 11.80 31.72 10.94
CA TYR A 56 11.85 30.85 9.78
C TYR A 56 12.74 29.67 10.11
N VAL A 57 12.22 28.47 9.89
CA VAL A 57 12.93 27.21 10.15
C VAL A 57 13.31 26.59 8.80
N PRO A 58 14.52 26.03 8.67
CA PRO A 58 14.92 25.31 7.47
C PRO A 58 13.94 24.18 7.16
N LEU A 59 13.45 24.16 5.93
CA LEU A 59 12.44 23.21 5.50
C LEU A 59 12.97 21.78 5.48
N ASP A 60 14.25 21.57 5.18
CA ASP A 60 14.94 20.28 5.23
C ASP A 60 14.96 19.68 6.65
N ALA A 61 15.15 20.51 7.67
CA ALA A 61 15.12 20.09 9.07
C ALA A 61 13.72 19.63 9.49
N LEU A 62 12.67 20.33 9.02
CA LEU A 62 11.28 19.91 9.23
C LEU A 62 10.90 18.69 8.38
N ALA A 63 11.34 18.64 7.13
CA ALA A 63 10.96 17.61 6.18
C ALA A 63 11.40 16.22 6.63
N LYS A 64 12.62 16.08 7.15
CA LYS A 64 13.08 14.80 7.72
C LYS A 64 12.22 14.34 8.89
N ARG A 65 11.77 15.28 9.73
CA ARG A 65 11.04 14.98 10.97
C ARG A 65 9.55 14.75 10.75
N LEU A 66 8.98 15.42 9.76
CA LEU A 66 7.60 15.30 9.33
C LEU A 66 7.44 14.32 8.17
N GLU A 67 8.50 13.62 7.75
CA GLU A 67 8.48 12.72 6.59
C GLU A 67 7.91 13.39 5.32
N LEU A 68 8.24 14.67 5.11
CA LEU A 68 7.82 15.43 3.93
C LEU A 68 8.83 15.24 2.79
N ARG A 69 8.30 15.14 1.58
CA ARG A 69 9.07 15.33 0.36
C ARG A 69 9.12 16.81 0.03
N VAL A 70 10.32 17.31 -0.24
CA VAL A 70 10.53 18.68 -0.72
C VAL A 70 10.89 18.63 -2.20
N SER A 71 10.22 19.43 -3.02
CA SER A 71 10.51 19.58 -4.45
C SER A 71 10.38 21.03 -4.87
N THR A 72 11.06 21.41 -5.96
CA THR A 72 10.90 22.73 -6.59
C THR A 72 10.35 22.51 -7.98
N GLY A 73 9.17 23.06 -8.25
CA GLY A 73 8.55 22.95 -9.57
C GLY A 73 9.30 23.78 -10.62
N SER A 74 8.98 23.55 -11.90
CA SER A 74 9.47 24.39 -13.01
C SER A 74 9.00 25.85 -12.90
N ASP A 75 7.97 26.10 -12.08
CA ASP A 75 7.47 27.42 -11.69
C ASP A 75 8.31 28.10 -10.58
N GLY A 76 9.37 27.44 -10.09
CA GLY A 76 10.20 27.92 -8.99
C GLY A 76 9.54 27.78 -7.61
N VAL A 77 8.35 27.19 -7.51
CA VAL A 77 7.63 27.02 -6.24
C VAL A 77 8.18 25.79 -5.51
N VAL A 78 8.64 26.02 -4.27
CA VAL A 78 9.04 24.95 -3.35
C VAL A 78 7.79 24.37 -2.70
N ARG A 79 7.62 23.05 -2.81
CA ARG A 79 6.51 22.27 -2.26
C ARG A 79 7.04 21.33 -1.20
N ALA A 80 6.27 21.16 -0.12
CA ALA A 80 6.57 20.25 0.99
C ALA A 80 5.32 19.43 1.28
N GLU A 81 5.32 18.17 0.85
CA GLU A 81 4.12 17.34 0.79
C GLU A 81 4.43 15.94 1.31
N TYR A 82 3.44 15.25 1.89
CA TYR A 82 3.61 13.84 2.29
C TYR A 82 3.66 12.90 1.09
N ALA A 83 3.08 13.31 -0.05
CA ALA A 83 2.79 12.41 -1.16
C ALA A 83 4.06 12.07 -1.98
N GLN A 84 4.41 10.78 -1.99
CA GLN A 84 5.11 10.18 -3.12
C GLN A 84 4.10 9.61 -4.13
N ASP A 85 2.97 9.06 -3.66
CA ASP A 85 2.00 8.34 -4.48
C ASP A 85 0.57 8.77 -4.15
N GLN A 86 -0.14 9.33 -5.14
CA GLN A 86 -1.58 9.54 -5.03
C GLN A 86 -2.26 8.17 -5.09
N PRO A 87 -3.18 7.84 -4.15
CA PRO A 87 -3.89 6.58 -4.20
C PRO A 87 -4.74 6.52 -5.46
N PHE A 88 -4.85 5.32 -6.04
CA PHE A 88 -5.78 5.07 -7.13
C PHE A 88 -7.16 4.77 -6.54
N LEU A 89 -8.09 5.72 -6.66
CA LEU A 89 -9.44 5.53 -6.13
C LEU A 89 -10.26 4.67 -7.11
N VAL A 90 -10.62 3.47 -6.65
CA VAL A 90 -11.45 2.54 -7.40
C VAL A 90 -12.91 2.95 -7.25
N THR A 91 -13.48 3.58 -8.28
CA THR A 91 -14.88 4.02 -8.28
C THR A 91 -15.86 2.92 -8.69
N LYS A 92 -15.36 1.89 -9.40
CA LYS A 92 -16.10 0.69 -9.79
C LYS A 92 -15.13 -0.48 -9.84
N HIS A 93 -15.48 -1.57 -9.18
CA HIS A 93 -14.74 -2.82 -9.26
C HIS A 93 -15.42 -3.78 -10.25
N ASP A 94 -14.70 -4.18 -11.30
CA ASP A 94 -15.15 -5.19 -12.26
C ASP A 94 -14.24 -6.44 -12.13
N PRO A 95 -14.79 -7.59 -11.69
CA PRO A 95 -14.03 -8.84 -11.62
C PRO A 95 -13.39 -9.28 -12.94
N ARG A 96 -13.83 -8.76 -14.11
CA ARG A 96 -13.23 -9.07 -15.43
C ARG A 96 -12.27 -8.01 -15.95
N GLY A 97 -12.25 -6.83 -15.31
CA GLY A 97 -11.44 -5.70 -15.72
C GLY A 97 -10.03 -5.71 -15.11
N PRO A 98 -9.26 -4.62 -15.33
CA PRO A 98 -8.04 -4.36 -14.61
C PRO A 98 -8.24 -4.45 -13.10
N TRP A 99 -7.27 -5.03 -12.40
CA TRP A 99 -7.39 -5.22 -10.97
C TRP A 99 -6.80 -4.04 -10.21
N LEU A 100 -7.64 -3.24 -9.56
CA LEU A 100 -7.20 -2.04 -8.85
C LEU A 100 -6.34 -1.14 -9.76
N HIS A 101 -5.14 -0.77 -9.31
CA HIS A 101 -4.17 0.04 -10.07
C HIS A 101 -3.17 -0.79 -10.88
N PHE A 102 -3.34 -2.12 -10.99
CA PHE A 102 -2.32 -3.01 -11.55
C PHE A 102 -2.03 -2.77 -13.04
N ALA A 103 -2.91 -2.07 -13.77
CA ALA A 103 -2.62 -1.65 -15.15
C ALA A 103 -1.50 -0.59 -15.23
N THR A 104 -1.25 0.16 -14.14
CA THR A 104 -0.19 1.19 -14.08
C THR A 104 1.01 0.77 -13.24
N VAL A 105 0.95 -0.38 -12.58
CA VAL A 105 2.07 -0.95 -11.80
C VAL A 105 3.17 -1.42 -12.76
N ASP A 106 4.42 -1.33 -12.32
CA ASP A 106 5.55 -2.02 -12.94
C ASP A 106 6.39 -2.67 -11.84
N VAL A 107 6.13 -3.95 -11.59
CA VAL A 107 6.80 -4.77 -10.58
C VAL A 107 8.31 -4.83 -10.84
N THR A 108 8.77 -4.63 -12.08
CA THR A 108 10.21 -4.66 -12.43
C THR A 108 10.98 -3.44 -11.95
N THR A 109 10.28 -2.37 -11.56
CA THR A 109 10.91 -1.17 -10.97
C THR A 109 11.21 -1.32 -9.48
N TRP A 110 10.75 -2.40 -8.85
CA TRP A 110 10.94 -2.60 -7.42
C TRP A 110 12.37 -3.07 -7.13
N ARG A 111 12.98 -2.49 -6.08
CA ARG A 111 14.42 -2.58 -5.78
C ARG A 111 15.03 -3.99 -5.80
N ARG A 112 14.24 -5.03 -5.52
CA ARG A 112 14.72 -6.42 -5.34
C ARG A 112 14.32 -7.36 -6.47
N ILE A 113 13.59 -6.88 -7.46
CA ILE A 113 12.95 -7.74 -8.46
C ILE A 113 13.70 -7.66 -9.79
N ALA A 114 13.98 -8.82 -10.36
CA ALA A 114 14.35 -8.99 -11.75
C ALA A 114 13.44 -10.02 -12.41
N ILE A 115 13.40 -10.06 -13.74
CA ILE A 115 12.68 -11.12 -14.48
C ILE A 115 13.69 -12.22 -14.81
N GLY A 116 13.42 -13.43 -14.33
CA GLY A 116 14.20 -14.63 -14.64
C GLY A 116 14.14 -14.98 -16.12
N SER A 117 15.05 -15.86 -16.57
CA SER A 117 15.09 -16.31 -17.97
C SER A 117 13.83 -17.09 -18.39
N ASP A 118 13.09 -17.62 -17.42
CA ASP A 118 11.79 -18.28 -17.60
C ASP A 118 10.60 -17.31 -17.65
N GLY A 119 10.85 -16.00 -17.54
CA GLY A 119 9.82 -14.96 -17.56
C GLY A 119 9.12 -14.74 -16.23
N ILE A 120 9.59 -15.35 -15.14
CA ILE A 120 9.00 -15.25 -13.80
C ILE A 120 9.84 -14.30 -12.93
N PRO A 121 9.23 -13.42 -12.13
CA PRO A 121 9.99 -12.53 -11.26
C PRO A 121 10.78 -13.31 -10.20
N ILE A 122 12.01 -12.85 -9.97
CA ILE A 122 12.92 -13.33 -8.92
C ILE A 122 13.23 -12.18 -7.97
N SER A 123 13.10 -12.44 -6.68
CA SER A 123 13.42 -11.51 -5.59
C SER A 123 14.79 -11.82 -5.04
N THR A 124 15.65 -10.81 -4.90
CA THR A 124 16.98 -10.97 -4.28
C THR A 124 17.01 -10.37 -2.88
N TYR A 125 17.30 -11.22 -1.90
CA TYR A 125 17.54 -10.89 -0.50
C TYR A 125 19.00 -11.18 -0.14
N ASP A 126 19.46 -10.67 1.01
CA ASP A 126 20.83 -10.93 1.50
C ASP A 126 21.11 -12.43 1.74
N PHE A 127 20.05 -13.23 1.93
CA PHE A 127 20.11 -14.67 2.18
C PHE A 127 19.78 -15.53 0.95
N GLY A 128 19.55 -14.94 -0.23
CA GLY A 128 19.36 -15.69 -1.46
C GLY A 128 18.40 -15.04 -2.46
N THR A 129 18.27 -15.68 -3.62
CA THR A 129 17.38 -15.28 -4.71
C THR A 129 16.31 -16.33 -4.92
N PHE A 130 15.04 -15.91 -4.94
CA PHE A 130 13.89 -16.82 -4.95
C PHE A 130 12.79 -16.31 -5.88
N GLN A 131 12.01 -17.24 -6.44
CA GLN A 131 10.70 -16.91 -7.00
C GLN A 131 9.70 -16.82 -5.84
N TYR A 132 9.46 -15.60 -5.35
CA TYR A 132 8.55 -15.36 -4.22
C TYR A 132 7.09 -15.31 -4.72
N PRO A 133 6.19 -16.22 -4.29
CA PRO A 133 4.84 -16.30 -4.84
C PRO A 133 4.05 -14.99 -4.79
N VAL A 134 4.24 -14.17 -3.75
CA VAL A 134 3.58 -12.86 -3.63
C VAL A 134 3.96 -11.91 -4.77
N GLU A 135 5.21 -11.92 -5.23
CA GLU A 135 5.66 -11.10 -6.36
C GLU A 135 5.22 -11.71 -7.69
N VAL A 136 5.27 -13.05 -7.80
CA VAL A 136 4.82 -13.77 -9.00
C VAL A 136 3.35 -13.49 -9.30
N VAL A 137 2.46 -13.62 -8.31
CA VAL A 137 1.02 -13.34 -8.51
C VAL A 137 0.75 -11.87 -8.82
N GLN A 138 1.53 -10.95 -8.25
CA GLN A 138 1.40 -9.52 -8.55
C GLN A 138 1.84 -9.21 -9.97
N TYR A 139 2.93 -9.83 -10.46
CA TYR A 139 3.36 -9.71 -11.84
C TYR A 139 2.33 -10.32 -12.82
N GLY A 140 1.73 -11.47 -12.47
CA GLY A 140 0.63 -12.04 -13.24
C GLY A 140 -0.56 -11.09 -13.34
N MET A 141 -0.98 -10.54 -12.19
CA MET A 141 -2.11 -9.61 -12.12
C MET A 141 -1.83 -8.27 -12.82
N GLU A 142 -0.59 -7.77 -12.76
CA GLU A 142 -0.12 -6.61 -13.52
C GLU A 142 -0.31 -6.85 -15.02
N ASN A 143 0.23 -7.95 -15.53
CA ASN A 143 0.19 -8.25 -16.95
C ASN A 143 -1.22 -8.60 -17.43
N TYR A 144 -2.05 -9.26 -16.61
CA TYR A 144 -3.47 -9.40 -16.92
C TYR A 144 -4.15 -8.03 -17.03
N SER A 145 -3.93 -7.15 -16.05
CA SER A 145 -4.55 -5.84 -15.99
C SER A 145 -4.15 -4.94 -17.16
N LYS A 146 -2.86 -4.97 -17.54
CA LYS A 146 -2.35 -4.30 -18.74
C LYS A 146 -2.94 -4.91 -20.01
N TRP A 147 -3.00 -6.23 -20.11
CA TRP A 147 -3.58 -6.92 -21.26
C TRP A 147 -5.04 -6.51 -21.47
N VAL A 148 -5.89 -6.59 -20.45
CA VAL A 148 -7.32 -6.23 -20.61
C VAL A 148 -7.54 -4.73 -20.83
N ALA A 149 -6.61 -3.87 -20.38
CA ALA A 149 -6.68 -2.43 -20.60
C ALA A 149 -6.23 -2.00 -22.00
N THR A 150 -5.24 -2.68 -22.60
CA THR A 150 -4.61 -2.25 -23.86
C THR A 150 -4.82 -3.20 -25.04
N ASP A 151 -5.30 -4.41 -24.78
CA ASP A 151 -5.39 -5.52 -25.75
C ASP A 151 -4.05 -5.89 -26.41
N ASP A 152 -2.94 -5.68 -25.70
CA ASP A 152 -1.58 -5.93 -26.22
C ASP A 152 -1.10 -7.35 -25.86
N GLU A 153 -0.82 -8.15 -26.90
CA GLU A 153 -0.43 -9.56 -26.83
C GLU A 153 0.84 -9.80 -26.00
N LYS A 154 1.73 -8.80 -25.86
CA LYS A 154 2.93 -8.93 -25.02
C LYS A 154 2.58 -9.13 -23.55
N TYR A 155 1.51 -8.49 -23.07
CA TYR A 155 1.05 -8.61 -21.69
C TYR A 155 0.28 -9.91 -21.50
N ARG A 156 -0.49 -10.34 -22.51
CA ARG A 156 -1.11 -11.66 -22.51
C ARG A 156 -0.07 -12.76 -22.36
N THR A 157 1.00 -12.73 -23.15
CA THR A 157 2.06 -13.75 -23.13
C THR A 157 2.68 -13.86 -21.73
N LYS A 158 2.94 -12.72 -21.06
CA LYS A 158 3.45 -12.68 -19.68
C LYS A 158 2.44 -13.21 -18.67
N ALA A 159 1.17 -12.83 -18.78
CA ALA A 159 0.10 -13.35 -17.93
C ALA A 159 -0.05 -14.88 -18.08
N GLU A 160 -0.09 -15.40 -19.30
CA GLU A 160 -0.15 -16.85 -19.54
C GLU A 160 1.08 -17.59 -19.00
N THR A 161 2.26 -16.96 -19.05
CA THR A 161 3.50 -17.53 -18.47
C THR A 161 3.38 -17.67 -16.96
N VAL A 162 2.92 -16.61 -16.26
CA VAL A 162 2.68 -16.68 -14.82
C VAL A 162 1.57 -17.68 -14.47
N ALA A 163 0.49 -17.73 -15.26
CA ALA A 163 -0.60 -18.67 -15.03
C ALA A 163 -0.13 -20.12 -15.10
N ARG A 164 0.73 -20.48 -16.07
CA ARG A 164 1.36 -21.81 -16.13
C ARG A 164 2.25 -22.08 -14.93
N TRP A 165 3.09 -21.13 -14.54
CA TRP A 165 3.93 -21.28 -13.35
C TRP A 165 3.10 -21.57 -12.10
N LEU A 166 1.97 -20.86 -11.91
CA LEU A 166 1.07 -21.10 -10.78
C LEU A 166 0.43 -22.48 -10.81
N LEU A 167 0.09 -23.02 -11.99
CA LEU A 167 -0.40 -24.40 -12.10
C LEU A 167 0.67 -25.43 -11.71
N GLU A 168 1.92 -25.21 -12.12
CA GLU A 168 3.05 -26.11 -11.86
C GLU A 168 3.51 -26.10 -10.39
N HIS A 169 3.35 -24.96 -9.71
CA HIS A 169 3.85 -24.74 -8.35
C HIS A 169 2.74 -24.76 -7.28
N GLN A 170 1.48 -24.99 -7.65
CA GLN A 170 0.39 -25.16 -6.68
C GLN A 170 0.43 -26.57 -6.09
N ASP A 171 0.66 -26.66 -4.78
CA ASP A 171 0.73 -27.94 -4.09
C ASP A 171 -0.64 -28.59 -3.84
N THR A 172 -0.63 -29.78 -3.24
CA THR A 172 -1.84 -30.56 -2.96
C THR A 172 -2.79 -29.89 -1.96
N LYS A 173 -2.32 -28.94 -1.14
CA LYS A 173 -3.15 -28.13 -0.25
C LYS A 173 -3.77 -26.93 -0.97
N GLY A 174 -3.39 -26.69 -2.22
CA GLY A 174 -3.82 -25.57 -3.05
C GLY A 174 -2.98 -24.31 -2.85
N GLY A 175 -1.89 -24.38 -2.09
CA GLY A 175 -1.04 -23.24 -1.78
C GLY A 175 0.17 -23.13 -2.69
N TRP A 176 0.79 -21.94 -2.66
CA TRP A 176 2.12 -21.71 -3.23
C TRP A 176 3.12 -21.50 -2.09
N PRO A 177 3.89 -22.53 -1.69
CA PRO A 177 4.78 -22.45 -0.55
C PRO A 177 5.91 -21.47 -0.81
N VAL A 178 6.19 -20.59 0.16
CA VAL A 178 7.30 -19.63 0.09
C VAL A 178 8.62 -20.38 0.34
N PRO A 179 9.60 -20.31 -0.58
CA PRO A 179 10.77 -21.20 -0.55
C PRO A 179 11.87 -20.78 0.44
N PHE A 180 11.60 -19.80 1.29
CA PHE A 180 12.57 -19.27 2.26
C PHE A 180 11.93 -19.02 3.63
N ALA A 181 12.77 -19.10 4.67
CA ALA A 181 12.38 -18.71 6.01
C ALA A 181 12.32 -17.18 6.13
N TYR A 182 11.42 -16.67 6.97
CA TYR A 182 11.21 -15.23 7.10
C TYR A 182 10.99 -14.80 8.55
N SER A 183 11.72 -13.76 8.95
CA SER A 183 11.64 -13.14 10.27
C SER A 183 10.87 -11.82 10.17
N TYR A 184 9.60 -11.81 10.57
CA TYR A 184 8.79 -10.60 10.48
C TYR A 184 9.19 -9.59 11.57
N ARG A 185 9.58 -8.40 11.13
CA ARG A 185 10.09 -7.31 11.97
C ARG A 185 11.19 -7.79 12.92
N GLU A 186 12.25 -8.41 12.41
CA GLU A 186 13.39 -8.84 13.24
C GLU A 186 12.96 -9.77 14.41
N GLY A 187 12.05 -10.70 14.12
CA GLY A 187 11.63 -11.75 15.04
C GLY A 187 10.56 -11.33 16.05
N LEU A 188 10.05 -10.09 16.00
CA LEU A 188 9.02 -9.65 16.96
C LEU A 188 7.74 -10.50 16.89
N ALA A 189 7.43 -11.08 15.74
CA ALA A 189 6.27 -11.97 15.58
C ALA A 189 6.64 -13.48 15.63
N GLY A 190 7.91 -13.80 15.80
CA GLY A 190 8.46 -15.15 15.61
C GLY A 190 8.88 -15.43 14.16
N GLU A 191 9.46 -16.60 13.97
CA GLU A 191 10.04 -17.04 12.70
C GLU A 191 9.06 -17.88 11.88
N LEU A 192 9.06 -17.67 10.56
CA LEU A 192 8.39 -18.54 9.61
C LEU A 192 9.41 -19.48 8.98
N PRO A 193 9.29 -20.81 9.12
CA PRO A 193 10.13 -21.76 8.38
C PRO A 193 9.73 -21.76 6.90
N ALA A 194 10.68 -22.05 6.00
CA ALA A 194 10.41 -22.22 4.58
C ALA A 194 9.26 -23.23 4.35
N GLY A 195 8.43 -22.96 3.35
CA GLY A 195 7.21 -23.73 3.07
C GLY A 195 5.92 -23.10 3.60
N TRP A 196 6.00 -21.94 4.27
CA TRP A 196 4.82 -21.18 4.71
C TRP A 196 4.01 -20.62 3.52
N TYR A 197 2.71 -20.35 3.72
CA TYR A 197 1.87 -19.68 2.72
C TYR A 197 1.58 -18.24 3.12
N SER A 198 1.38 -17.36 2.14
CA SER A 198 0.87 -16.00 2.37
C SER A 198 -0.60 -15.90 1.97
N GLY A 199 -1.47 -15.41 2.86
CA GLY A 199 -2.87 -15.13 2.53
C GLY A 199 -3.02 -14.13 1.38
N MET A 200 -2.09 -13.17 1.28
CA MET A 200 -2.02 -12.24 0.16
C MET A 200 -1.72 -12.97 -1.16
N ALA A 201 -0.70 -13.84 -1.18
CA ALA A 201 -0.40 -14.65 -2.37
C ALA A 201 -1.60 -15.49 -2.80
N GLN A 202 -2.26 -16.14 -1.82
CA GLN A 202 -3.42 -16.99 -2.09
C GLN A 202 -4.57 -16.22 -2.74
N GLY A 203 -4.97 -15.08 -2.18
CA GLY A 203 -6.10 -14.35 -2.74
C GLY A 203 -5.81 -13.67 -4.07
N ILE A 204 -4.63 -13.05 -4.24
CA ILE A 204 -4.23 -12.47 -5.53
C ILE A 204 -4.14 -13.57 -6.60
N GLY A 205 -3.46 -14.68 -6.27
CA GLY A 205 -3.28 -15.82 -7.17
C GLY A 205 -4.62 -16.47 -7.57
N ALA A 206 -5.53 -16.64 -6.61
CA ALA A 206 -6.87 -17.17 -6.88
C ALA A 206 -7.66 -16.26 -7.83
N ALA A 207 -7.68 -14.95 -7.57
CA ALA A 207 -8.36 -13.98 -8.43
C ALA A 207 -7.75 -13.91 -9.83
N PHE A 208 -6.42 -13.91 -9.92
CA PHE A 208 -5.71 -13.92 -11.19
C PHE A 208 -6.05 -15.17 -12.02
N LEU A 209 -6.06 -16.35 -11.41
CA LEU A 209 -6.41 -17.60 -12.11
C LEU A 209 -7.90 -17.64 -12.50
N ALA A 210 -8.81 -17.13 -11.66
CA ALA A 210 -10.23 -17.02 -12.01
C ALA A 210 -10.44 -16.07 -13.19
N LYS A 211 -9.72 -14.94 -13.22
CA LYS A 211 -9.68 -13.99 -14.34
C LYS A 211 -9.12 -14.61 -15.62
N MET A 212 -8.05 -15.40 -15.52
CA MET A 212 -7.49 -16.16 -16.64
C MET A 212 -8.47 -17.21 -17.17
N TYR A 213 -9.20 -17.91 -16.29
CA TYR A 213 -10.26 -18.83 -16.69
C TYR A 213 -11.40 -18.12 -17.41
N ASP A 214 -11.92 -17.01 -16.87
CA ASP A 214 -13.03 -16.30 -17.53
C ASP A 214 -12.62 -15.77 -18.91
N LYS A 215 -11.36 -15.34 -19.07
CA LYS A 215 -10.85 -14.78 -20.33
C LYS A 215 -10.47 -15.84 -21.37
N THR A 216 -9.88 -16.96 -20.95
CA THR A 216 -9.34 -17.98 -21.89
C THR A 216 -10.21 -19.25 -21.99
N ARG A 217 -11.09 -19.48 -21.01
CA ARG A 217 -11.90 -20.70 -20.84
C ARG A 217 -11.10 -21.98 -20.61
N GLU A 218 -9.81 -21.87 -20.30
CA GLU A 218 -8.96 -23.00 -19.92
C GLU A 218 -9.27 -23.46 -18.49
N SER A 219 -9.93 -24.63 -18.36
CA SER A 219 -10.51 -25.11 -17.10
C SER A 219 -9.50 -25.27 -15.96
N ARG A 220 -8.24 -25.64 -16.27
CA ARG A 220 -7.18 -25.80 -15.27
C ARG A 220 -6.97 -24.55 -14.43
N TYR A 221 -7.15 -23.35 -15.01
CA TYR A 221 -7.05 -22.11 -14.24
C TYR A 221 -8.20 -21.96 -13.25
N GLY A 222 -9.42 -22.33 -13.63
CA GLY A 222 -10.59 -22.28 -12.74
C GLY A 222 -10.46 -23.25 -11.58
N ASP A 223 -10.03 -24.49 -11.85
CA ASP A 223 -9.80 -25.51 -10.82
C ASP A 223 -8.70 -25.07 -9.83
N ALA A 224 -7.61 -24.51 -10.34
CA ALA A 224 -6.53 -23.99 -9.50
C ALA A 224 -6.95 -22.77 -8.68
N ALA A 225 -7.78 -21.88 -9.24
CA ALA A 225 -8.35 -20.74 -8.51
C ALA A 225 -9.17 -21.17 -7.30
N LEU A 226 -10.04 -22.19 -7.46
CA LEU A 226 -10.84 -22.73 -6.37
C LEU A 226 -9.97 -23.45 -5.32
N ARG A 227 -8.97 -24.22 -5.76
CA ARG A 227 -8.00 -24.86 -4.84
C ARG A 227 -7.20 -23.84 -4.03
N ALA A 228 -6.89 -22.68 -4.60
CA ALA A 228 -6.16 -21.61 -3.92
C ALA A 228 -6.89 -21.03 -2.68
N LEU A 229 -8.20 -21.28 -2.55
CA LEU A 229 -8.97 -20.95 -1.34
C LEU A 229 -8.75 -21.95 -0.18
N GLY A 230 -8.07 -23.07 -0.42
CA GLY A 230 -7.77 -24.10 0.60
C GLY A 230 -7.01 -23.54 1.81
N PRO A 231 -5.83 -22.94 1.62
CA PRO A 231 -5.05 -22.40 2.73
C PRO A 231 -5.77 -21.25 3.48
N LEU A 232 -6.60 -20.45 2.78
CA LEU A 232 -7.41 -19.37 3.38
C LEU A 232 -8.49 -19.88 4.35
N ARG A 233 -8.87 -21.17 4.25
CA ARG A 233 -9.83 -21.83 5.14
C ARG A 233 -9.17 -22.71 6.20
N THR A 234 -7.86 -22.91 6.09
CA THR A 234 -7.09 -23.78 6.97
C THR A 234 -6.42 -22.92 8.03
N LYS A 235 -6.54 -23.31 9.31
CA LYS A 235 -5.96 -22.53 10.41
C LYS A 235 -4.45 -22.47 10.29
N VAL A 236 -3.84 -21.41 10.83
CA VAL A 236 -2.37 -21.31 10.90
C VAL A 236 -1.76 -22.51 11.61
N GLU A 237 -2.40 -22.99 12.69
CA GLU A 237 -1.92 -24.14 13.47
C GLU A 237 -1.94 -25.45 12.66
N ASP A 238 -2.78 -25.52 11.62
CA ASP A 238 -2.93 -26.67 10.71
C ASP A 238 -2.12 -26.48 9.40
N GLY A 239 -1.26 -25.45 9.34
CA GLY A 239 -0.41 -25.12 8.19
C GLY A 239 -1.11 -24.32 7.08
N GLY A 240 -2.21 -23.65 7.38
CA GLY A 240 -2.86 -22.66 6.51
C GLY A 240 -2.53 -21.23 6.91
N VAL A 241 -3.44 -20.30 6.60
CA VAL A 241 -3.27 -18.85 6.89
C VAL A 241 -4.45 -18.24 7.64
N LEU A 242 -5.46 -19.03 8.01
CA LEU A 242 -6.63 -18.54 8.74
C LEU A 242 -6.32 -18.35 10.22
N ARG A 243 -6.59 -17.15 10.73
CA ARG A 243 -6.68 -16.86 12.17
C ARG A 243 -8.08 -16.40 12.55
N ARG A 244 -8.38 -16.45 13.85
CA ARG A 244 -9.60 -15.88 14.43
C ARG A 244 -9.28 -14.81 15.46
N PHE A 245 -9.47 -13.55 15.08
CA PHE A 245 -9.41 -12.44 16.01
C PHE A 245 -10.60 -12.51 16.99
N GLU A 246 -10.33 -12.33 18.29
CA GLU A 246 -11.28 -12.53 19.39
C GLU A 246 -12.03 -13.88 19.34
N GLY A 247 -11.43 -14.91 18.74
CA GLY A 247 -12.05 -16.22 18.54
C GLY A 247 -13.25 -16.24 17.57
N ARG A 248 -13.58 -15.11 16.93
CA ARG A 248 -14.82 -14.92 16.15
C ARG A 248 -14.61 -14.43 14.72
N TYR A 249 -13.65 -13.53 14.53
CA TYR A 249 -13.47 -12.82 13.27
C TYR A 249 -12.34 -13.46 12.46
N ASP A 250 -12.69 -14.04 11.32
CA ASP A 250 -11.72 -14.67 10.42
C ASP A 250 -10.76 -13.65 9.84
N TRP A 251 -9.47 -13.96 9.86
CA TRP A 251 -8.41 -13.15 9.27
C TRP A 251 -7.48 -14.02 8.43
N PHE A 252 -7.22 -13.59 7.20
CA PHE A 252 -6.27 -14.24 6.29
C PHE A 252 -4.88 -13.60 6.50
N GLU A 253 -4.01 -14.28 7.23
CA GLU A 253 -2.68 -13.75 7.55
C GLU A 253 -1.81 -13.63 6.29
N GLU A 254 -1.28 -12.43 6.03
CA GLU A 254 -0.22 -12.24 5.04
C GLU A 254 1.03 -13.02 5.44
N TYR A 255 1.34 -12.98 6.75
CA TYR A 255 2.43 -13.70 7.39
C TYR A 255 1.85 -14.54 8.54
N PRO A 256 1.72 -15.87 8.41
CA PRO A 256 1.15 -16.74 9.43
C PRO A 256 2.15 -17.02 10.57
N THR A 257 2.80 -15.96 11.07
CA THR A 257 3.83 -16.01 12.13
C THR A 257 3.24 -16.52 13.45
N PRO A 258 4.05 -17.09 14.36
CA PRO A 258 3.57 -17.57 15.67
C PRO A 258 2.73 -16.54 16.44
N THR A 259 3.18 -15.28 16.48
CA THR A 259 2.36 -14.17 16.98
C THR A 259 1.50 -13.62 15.84
N PRO A 260 0.17 -13.50 16.00
CA PRO A 260 -0.70 -12.94 14.97
C PRO A 260 -0.32 -11.51 14.59
N THR A 261 0.01 -11.27 13.31
CA THR A 261 0.43 -9.93 12.86
C THR A 261 -0.76 -9.10 12.41
N HIS A 262 -1.75 -9.74 11.80
CA HIS A 262 -2.90 -9.08 11.18
C HIS A 262 -2.46 -7.92 10.27
N VAL A 263 -1.61 -8.20 9.28
CA VAL A 263 -1.21 -7.17 8.31
C VAL A 263 -2.41 -6.77 7.44
N LEU A 264 -2.70 -5.47 7.38
CA LEU A 264 -3.94 -4.95 6.78
C LEU A 264 -3.98 -5.10 5.26
N ASN A 265 -2.92 -4.70 4.57
CA ASN A 265 -2.88 -4.70 3.11
C ASN A 265 -3.05 -6.12 2.53
N GLY A 266 -2.35 -7.12 3.07
CA GLY A 266 -2.46 -8.49 2.60
C GLY A 266 -3.84 -9.09 2.84
N TYR A 267 -4.49 -8.74 3.95
CA TYR A 267 -5.86 -9.15 4.22
C TYR A 267 -6.85 -8.55 3.22
N MET A 268 -6.75 -7.24 2.93
CA MET A 268 -7.66 -6.61 1.96
C MET A 268 -7.44 -7.13 0.54
N PHE A 269 -6.20 -7.40 0.12
CA PHE A 269 -5.94 -8.10 -1.15
C PHE A 269 -6.57 -9.49 -1.17
N ALA A 270 -6.39 -10.26 -0.09
CA ALA A 270 -6.97 -11.58 0.02
C ALA A 270 -8.50 -11.54 -0.09
N LEU A 271 -9.12 -10.57 0.60
CA LEU A 271 -10.57 -10.40 0.63
C LEU A 271 -11.14 -9.99 -0.73
N ILE A 272 -10.51 -9.05 -1.43
CA ILE A 272 -10.89 -8.66 -2.81
C ILE A 272 -10.71 -9.85 -3.75
N GLY A 273 -9.66 -10.64 -3.57
CA GLY A 273 -9.43 -11.81 -4.40
C GLY A 273 -10.48 -12.92 -4.20
N VAL A 274 -10.88 -13.16 -2.95
CA VAL A 274 -11.98 -14.07 -2.61
C VAL A 274 -13.31 -13.61 -3.24
N TYR A 275 -13.58 -12.30 -3.24
CA TYR A 275 -14.74 -11.74 -3.94
C TYR A 275 -14.70 -12.05 -5.44
N ASP A 276 -13.58 -11.80 -6.11
CA ASP A 276 -13.43 -12.06 -7.55
C ASP A 276 -13.64 -13.53 -7.89
N VAL A 277 -13.13 -14.46 -7.07
CA VAL A 277 -13.38 -15.89 -7.27
C VAL A 277 -14.86 -16.22 -7.12
N GLY A 278 -15.54 -15.68 -6.10
CA GLY A 278 -16.97 -15.86 -5.90
C GLY A 278 -17.80 -15.40 -7.09
N GLU A 279 -17.47 -14.25 -7.67
CA GLU A 279 -18.18 -13.68 -8.81
C GLU A 279 -17.89 -14.40 -10.14
N LEU A 280 -16.62 -14.70 -10.42
CA LEU A 280 -16.21 -15.30 -11.69
C LEU A 280 -16.50 -16.80 -11.77
N MET A 281 -16.36 -17.51 -10.66
CA MET A 281 -16.57 -18.96 -10.59
C MET A 281 -17.98 -19.34 -10.11
N ASN A 282 -18.79 -18.36 -9.70
CA ASN A 282 -20.06 -18.56 -9.03
C ASN A 282 -19.96 -19.51 -7.81
N ASP A 283 -18.85 -19.44 -7.08
CA ASP A 283 -18.57 -20.33 -5.95
C ASP A 283 -19.23 -19.80 -4.65
N ALA A 284 -20.09 -20.62 -4.06
CA ALA A 284 -20.82 -20.25 -2.84
C ALA A 284 -19.89 -20.11 -1.62
N THR A 285 -18.82 -20.90 -1.56
CA THR A 285 -17.87 -20.88 -0.44
C THR A 285 -17.09 -19.56 -0.42
N ALA A 286 -16.60 -19.12 -1.58
CA ALA A 286 -15.92 -17.84 -1.76
C ALA A 286 -16.84 -16.67 -1.40
N LYS A 287 -18.11 -16.71 -1.81
CA LYS A 287 -19.12 -15.71 -1.43
C LYS A 287 -19.31 -15.65 0.09
N GLU A 288 -19.39 -16.80 0.77
CA GLU A 288 -19.48 -16.83 2.25
C GLU A 288 -18.20 -16.30 2.92
N MET A 289 -17.02 -16.70 2.44
CA MET A 289 -15.72 -16.23 2.92
C MET A 289 -15.62 -14.70 2.82
N PHE A 290 -16.07 -14.12 1.70
CA PHE A 290 -16.10 -12.67 1.53
C PHE A 290 -17.00 -12.00 2.57
N GLN A 291 -18.22 -12.50 2.79
CA GLN A 291 -19.14 -11.94 3.79
C GLN A 291 -18.60 -12.05 5.22
N ARG A 292 -17.96 -13.18 5.57
CA ARG A 292 -17.28 -13.34 6.86
C ARG A 292 -16.10 -12.37 6.99
N GLY A 293 -15.33 -12.21 5.92
CA GLY A 293 -14.20 -11.31 5.91
C GLY A 293 -14.57 -9.83 6.03
N LEU A 294 -15.71 -9.40 5.45
CA LEU A 294 -16.24 -8.05 5.67
C LEU A 294 -16.60 -7.81 7.13
N LYS A 295 -17.20 -8.80 7.83
CA LYS A 295 -17.49 -8.68 9.27
C LYS A 295 -16.22 -8.51 10.11
N SER A 296 -15.15 -9.22 9.76
CA SER A 296 -13.85 -9.04 10.40
C SER A 296 -13.26 -7.66 10.12
N LEU A 297 -13.37 -7.19 8.87
CA LEU A 297 -12.88 -5.88 8.50
C LEU A 297 -13.61 -4.78 9.28
N ASP A 298 -14.94 -4.80 9.36
CA ASP A 298 -15.69 -3.82 10.18
C ASP A 298 -15.20 -3.77 11.62
N ARG A 299 -14.93 -4.93 12.23
CA ARG A 299 -14.49 -5.04 13.63
C ARG A 299 -13.11 -4.45 13.83
N MET A 300 -12.21 -4.70 12.88
CA MET A 300 -10.78 -4.48 13.05
C MET A 300 -10.27 -3.20 12.39
N LEU A 301 -10.95 -2.68 11.36
CA LEU A 301 -10.52 -1.49 10.63
C LEU A 301 -10.25 -0.27 11.53
N PRO A 302 -11.07 0.01 12.58
CA PRO A 302 -10.76 1.10 13.52
C PRO A 302 -9.44 0.93 14.28
N LEU A 303 -8.96 -0.30 14.48
CA LEU A 303 -7.70 -0.58 15.20
C LEU A 303 -6.47 -0.14 14.39
N TYR A 304 -6.62 0.03 13.07
CA TYR A 304 -5.55 0.51 12.21
C TYR A 304 -5.51 2.03 12.08
N ASP A 305 -6.52 2.76 12.57
CA ASP A 305 -6.56 4.22 12.44
C ASP A 305 -5.76 4.89 13.57
N LEU A 306 -4.58 5.42 13.24
CA LEU A 306 -3.72 6.12 14.20
C LEU A 306 -4.03 7.62 14.27
N ALA A 307 -5.21 8.06 13.84
CA ALA A 307 -5.66 9.47 13.80
C ALA A 307 -4.93 10.40 12.80
N TYR A 308 -3.78 10.01 12.26
CA TYR A 308 -3.04 10.78 11.25
C TYR A 308 -2.42 9.91 10.14
N ARG A 309 -2.51 8.59 10.29
CA ARG A 309 -1.98 7.56 9.38
C ARG A 309 -2.64 6.23 9.72
N THR A 310 -2.45 5.23 8.88
CA THR A 310 -2.81 3.85 9.24
C THR A 310 -1.65 3.12 9.91
N SER A 311 -1.91 2.21 10.84
CA SER A 311 -0.97 1.14 11.21
C SER A 311 -0.88 0.12 10.07
N TYR A 312 0.29 -0.49 9.89
CA TYR A 312 0.52 -1.54 8.90
C TYR A 312 0.03 -2.91 9.41
N ASP A 313 0.25 -3.17 10.69
CA ASP A 313 -0.06 -4.40 11.40
C ASP A 313 -0.68 -4.09 12.78
N LEU A 314 -1.10 -5.13 13.51
CA LEU A 314 -1.62 -5.03 14.87
C LEU A 314 -0.71 -5.65 15.93
N LEU A 315 0.61 -5.74 15.71
CA LEU A 315 1.52 -6.31 16.73
C LEU A 315 1.53 -5.51 18.04
N HIS A 316 1.26 -4.22 17.98
CA HIS A 316 1.07 -3.37 19.15
C HIS A 316 -0.14 -3.78 20.01
N TYR A 317 -1.08 -4.53 19.44
CA TYR A 317 -2.26 -5.07 20.10
C TYR A 317 -2.11 -6.56 20.45
N THR A 318 -1.50 -7.36 19.58
CA THR A 318 -1.49 -8.83 19.70
C THR A 318 -0.29 -9.40 20.43
N ARG A 319 0.82 -8.65 20.53
CA ARG A 319 2.06 -9.13 21.15
C ARG A 319 2.08 -8.84 22.64
N THR A 320 2.66 -9.76 23.41
CA THR A 320 3.04 -9.56 24.81
C THR A 320 4.54 -9.81 25.00
N PRO A 321 5.33 -8.86 25.56
CA PRO A 321 4.93 -7.50 25.91
C PRO A 321 4.56 -6.67 24.67
N ALA A 322 3.68 -5.68 24.87
CA ALA A 322 3.20 -4.81 23.80
C ALA A 322 4.36 -3.99 23.18
N THR A 323 4.22 -3.65 21.90
CA THR A 323 5.14 -2.75 21.19
C THR A 323 4.44 -1.45 20.82
N ALA A 324 5.22 -0.44 20.43
CA ALA A 324 4.66 0.70 19.71
C ALA A 324 3.94 0.23 18.42
N PRO A 325 2.91 0.97 17.96
CA PRO A 325 2.32 0.76 16.63
C PRO A 325 3.39 0.77 15.54
N ASN A 326 3.07 0.15 14.41
CA ASN A 326 3.89 0.18 13.21
C ASN A 326 3.19 1.06 12.17
N PRO A 327 3.38 2.39 12.17
CA PRO A 327 2.75 3.25 11.17
C PRO A 327 3.13 2.78 9.77
N ALA A 328 2.13 2.55 8.92
CA ALA A 328 2.33 2.26 7.52
C ALA A 328 3.09 3.43 6.88
N ARG A 329 4.16 3.16 6.15
CA ARG A 329 4.79 4.16 5.28
C ARG A 329 3.76 4.74 4.29
N TRP A 330 4.04 5.91 3.71
CA TRP A 330 3.05 6.63 2.89
C TRP A 330 2.58 5.84 1.65
N ASP A 331 3.46 5.06 1.04
CA ASP A 331 3.15 4.09 -0.03
C ASP A 331 2.10 3.07 0.44
N TYR A 332 2.30 2.46 1.61
CA TYR A 332 1.33 1.51 2.17
C TYR A 332 0.04 2.17 2.65
N HIS A 333 0.10 3.40 3.16
CA HIS A 333 -1.11 4.14 3.52
C HIS A 333 -1.97 4.45 2.28
N ALA A 334 -1.34 4.91 1.18
CA ALA A 334 -2.02 5.10 -0.10
C ALA A 334 -2.57 3.79 -0.67
N LEU A 335 -1.84 2.67 -0.49
CA LEU A 335 -2.34 1.34 -0.85
C LEU A 335 -3.57 0.96 -0.03
N HIS A 336 -3.57 1.18 1.29
CA HIS A 336 -4.74 0.92 2.13
C HIS A 336 -5.97 1.70 1.65
N VAL A 337 -5.80 2.98 1.28
CA VAL A 337 -6.88 3.80 0.70
C VAL A 337 -7.36 3.21 -0.64
N THR A 338 -6.44 2.81 -1.52
CA THR A 338 -6.76 2.17 -2.81
C THR A 338 -7.59 0.89 -2.62
N GLN A 339 -7.16 0.00 -1.73
CA GLN A 339 -7.86 -1.24 -1.42
C GLN A 339 -9.22 -1.00 -0.76
N LEU A 340 -9.30 -0.03 0.16
CA LEU A 340 -10.54 0.32 0.83
C LEU A 340 -11.56 0.92 -0.14
N SER A 341 -11.12 1.74 -1.10
CA SER A 341 -11.99 2.27 -2.17
C SER A 341 -12.57 1.16 -3.05
N ALA A 342 -11.80 0.09 -3.33
CA ALA A 342 -12.31 -1.06 -4.07
C ALA A 342 -13.37 -1.82 -3.28
N LEU A 343 -13.12 -2.06 -1.99
CA LEU A 343 -14.10 -2.66 -1.09
C LEU A 343 -15.34 -1.77 -0.93
N ASP A 344 -15.19 -0.45 -0.91
CA ASP A 344 -16.30 0.50 -0.86
C ASP A 344 -17.17 0.42 -2.12
N ALA A 345 -16.52 0.39 -3.30
CA ALA A 345 -17.19 0.22 -4.58
C ALA A 345 -17.93 -1.13 -4.69
N ILE A 346 -17.36 -2.21 -4.16
CA ILE A 346 -18.00 -3.54 -4.11
C ILE A 346 -19.22 -3.54 -3.19
N THR A 347 -19.12 -2.87 -2.04
CA THR A 347 -20.13 -2.96 -0.96
C THR A 347 -21.16 -1.84 -0.99
N GLY A 348 -21.08 -0.92 -1.95
CA GLY A 348 -22.05 0.15 -2.13
C GLY A 348 -21.95 1.26 -1.08
N GLY A 349 -20.72 1.64 -0.69
CA GLY A 349 -20.50 2.80 0.19
C GLY A 349 -20.33 2.47 1.68
N ARG A 350 -20.07 1.20 2.03
CA ARG A 350 -19.91 0.75 3.43
C ARG A 350 -18.75 1.44 4.16
N TYR A 351 -17.69 1.79 3.43
CA TYR A 351 -16.42 2.28 3.95
C TYR A 351 -16.13 3.73 3.58
N SER A 352 -16.99 4.42 2.84
CA SER A 352 -16.73 5.77 2.31
C SER A 352 -16.31 6.79 3.37
N ALA A 353 -16.83 6.68 4.60
CA ALA A 353 -16.46 7.56 5.71
C ALA A 353 -15.00 7.35 6.17
N ILE A 354 -14.54 6.10 6.20
CA ILE A 354 -13.16 5.75 6.59
C ILE A 354 -12.22 6.04 5.43
N GLU A 355 -12.60 5.70 4.20
CA GLU A 355 -11.85 6.03 2.99
C GLU A 355 -11.59 7.54 2.89
N LYS A 356 -12.63 8.38 3.02
CA LYS A 356 -12.49 9.83 2.98
C LYS A 356 -11.59 10.36 4.09
N ARG A 357 -11.66 9.76 5.28
CA ARG A 357 -10.81 10.14 6.41
C ARG A 357 -9.34 9.82 6.14
N TRP A 358 -9.04 8.60 5.70
CA TRP A 358 -7.68 8.18 5.37
C TRP A 358 -7.12 8.94 4.18
N LEU A 359 -7.92 9.22 3.15
CA LEU A 359 -7.55 10.12 2.05
C LEU A 359 -7.20 11.53 2.55
N GLY A 360 -7.88 12.01 3.60
CA GLY A 360 -7.56 13.27 4.26
C GLY A 360 -6.16 13.30 4.88
N TYR A 361 -5.68 12.18 5.43
CA TYR A 361 -4.38 12.08 6.08
C TYR A 361 -3.21 12.32 5.13
N LEU A 362 -3.33 11.89 3.86
CA LEU A 362 -2.36 12.20 2.80
C LEU A 362 -2.20 13.71 2.55
N ASN A 363 -3.19 14.51 2.94
CA ASN A 363 -3.22 15.96 2.81
C ASN A 363 -2.95 16.67 4.16
N GLY A 364 -2.41 15.97 5.15
CA GLY A 364 -2.07 16.51 6.47
C GLY A 364 -3.27 16.75 7.39
N GLN A 365 -4.45 16.20 7.07
CA GLN A 365 -5.53 16.15 8.04
C GLN A 365 -5.19 15.16 9.15
N ALA A 366 -5.68 15.42 10.35
CA ALA A 366 -5.63 14.50 11.47
C ALA A 366 -6.93 14.60 12.26
N LEU A 367 -7.31 13.52 12.93
CA LEU A 367 -8.37 13.59 13.93
C LEU A 367 -7.89 14.46 15.11
N PRO A 368 -8.79 15.27 15.69
CA PRO A 368 -8.44 16.10 16.84
C PRO A 368 -7.97 15.22 18.00
N GLY A 369 -6.91 15.66 18.69
CA GLY A 369 -6.62 15.15 20.02
C GLY A 369 -7.74 15.55 20.97
N ASN A 370 -8.06 14.69 21.93
CA ASN A 370 -9.02 15.00 22.99
C ASN A 370 -8.57 16.16 23.86
#